data_AF-A0AA86MP32-F1
#
_entry.id   AF-A0AA86MP32-F1
#
_cell.length_a   1.000
_cell.length_b   1.000
_cell.length_c   1.000
_cell.angle_alpha   90.00
_cell.angle_beta   90.00
_cell.angle_gamma   90.00
#
_symmetry.space_group_name_H-M   'P 1'
#
loop_
_entity.id
_entity.type
_entity.pdbx_description
1 polymer ?
#
loop_
_entity_poly.entity_id
_entity_poly.type
_entity_poly.pdbx_seq_one_letter_code
_entity_poly.pdbx_strand_id
1 'polypeptide(L)'
;MDFDINKAELVFEVKYFDNGCKNNCTHEYLYKKSDNTYFLHFVPGKITDSVIKNSYYELFNGEEGFCYIDELIVYAYKKRNSYKAKVYFEEVEVIGWEIFRRAI
;
A
#
# COMPACT_ATOMS: atom_id res chain seq x y z
N MET A 1 15.80 -3.12 -13.36
CA MET A 1 16.04 -3.62 -12.00
C MET A 1 15.03 -4.73 -11.81
N ASP A 2 15.44 -6.00 -11.94
CA ASP A 2 14.48 -7.11 -11.98
C ASP A 2 13.85 -7.33 -10.60
N PHE A 3 12.56 -7.08 -10.56
CA PHE A 3 11.70 -7.23 -9.41
C PHE A 3 11.20 -8.69 -9.35
N ASP A 4 11.50 -9.39 -8.26
CA ASP A 4 11.03 -10.76 -8.03
C ASP A 4 10.13 -10.77 -6.79
N ILE A 5 8.83 -10.57 -7.00
CA ILE A 5 7.81 -10.55 -5.93
C ILE A 5 7.83 -11.85 -5.11
N ASN A 6 8.27 -12.96 -5.71
CA ASN A 6 8.31 -14.27 -5.07
C ASN A 6 9.38 -14.35 -3.96
N LYS A 7 10.34 -13.41 -3.95
CA LYS A 7 11.40 -13.30 -2.93
C LYS A 7 11.11 -12.25 -1.88
N ALA A 8 9.90 -11.69 -1.88
CA ALA A 8 9.48 -10.67 -0.94
C ALA A 8 8.20 -11.05 -0.21
N GLU A 9 8.12 -10.72 1.06
CA GLU A 9 6.95 -10.93 1.88
C GLU A 9 6.05 -9.70 1.86
N LEU A 10 4.77 -9.88 1.55
CA LEU A 10 3.76 -8.83 1.73
C LEU A 10 3.52 -8.62 3.23
N VAL A 11 3.82 -7.43 3.75
CA VAL A 11 3.69 -7.11 5.18
C VAL A 11 2.54 -6.14 5.46
N PHE A 12 2.12 -5.36 4.48
CA PHE A 12 1.04 -4.39 4.61
C PHE A 12 0.42 -4.10 3.26
N GLU A 13 -0.90 -4.06 3.19
CA GLU A 13 -1.65 -3.68 2.00
C GLU A 13 -2.59 -2.54 2.33
N VAL A 14 -2.70 -1.59 1.41
CA VAL A 14 -3.65 -0.47 1.48
C VAL A 14 -4.47 -0.45 0.20
N LYS A 15 -5.78 -0.34 0.34
CA LYS A 15 -6.72 -0.18 -0.77
C LYS A 15 -7.39 1.17 -0.66
N TYR A 16 -7.47 1.88 -1.77
CA TYR A 16 -8.14 3.17 -1.89
C TYR A 16 -9.34 3.06 -2.82
N PHE A 17 -10.50 3.47 -2.32
CA PHE A 17 -11.79 3.36 -2.99
C PHE A 17 -12.35 4.72 -3.41
N ASP A 18 -13.22 4.70 -4.40
CA ASP A 18 -14.03 5.85 -4.81
C ASP A 18 -15.39 5.76 -4.10
N ASN A 19 -15.58 6.51 -3.00
CA ASN A 19 -16.84 6.57 -2.24
C ASN A 19 -17.45 5.18 -1.93
N GLY A 20 -16.63 4.26 -1.40
CA GLY A 20 -17.08 2.90 -1.07
C GLY A 20 -17.26 1.95 -2.27
N CYS A 21 -17.04 2.42 -3.50
CA CYS A 21 -17.05 1.57 -4.69
C CYS A 21 -15.80 0.67 -4.69
N LYS A 22 -16.00 -0.62 -4.40
CA LYS A 22 -14.92 -1.62 -4.34
C LYS A 22 -14.45 -2.12 -5.70
N ASN A 23 -15.15 -1.75 -6.78
CA ASN A 23 -14.78 -2.18 -8.12
C ASN A 23 -13.69 -1.24 -8.67
N ASN A 24 -12.50 -1.80 -8.93
CA ASN A 24 -11.34 -1.11 -9.48
C ASN A 24 -10.68 -0.10 -8.54
N CYS A 25 -10.29 -0.55 -7.33
CA CYS A 25 -9.55 0.24 -6.36
C CYS A 25 -8.05 0.35 -6.67
N THR A 26 -7.42 1.41 -6.17
CA THR A 26 -5.96 1.57 -6.21
C THR A 26 -5.34 0.81 -5.05
N HIS A 27 -4.25 0.09 -5.30
CA HIS A 27 -3.54 -0.67 -4.28
C HIS A 27 -2.14 -0.12 -4.03
N GLU A 28 -1.76 -0.14 -2.77
CA GLU A 28 -0.37 0.01 -2.35
C GLU A 28 0.03 -1.19 -1.50
N TYR A 29 0.97 -1.97 -2.01
CA TYR A 29 1.52 -3.12 -1.34
C TYR A 29 2.90 -2.78 -0.79
N LEU A 30 3.09 -2.98 0.50
CA LEU A 30 4.39 -2.89 1.14
C LEU A 30 4.96 -4.29 1.30
N TYR A 31 6.11 -4.50 0.70
CA TYR A 31 6.84 -5.75 0.79
C TYR A 31 8.13 -5.59 1.59
N LYS A 32 8.58 -6.71 2.16
CA LYS A 32 9.85 -6.85 2.87
C LYS A 32 10.65 -8.01 2.28
N LYS A 33 11.91 -7.75 1.90
CA LYS A 33 12.84 -8.78 1.42
C LYS A 33 13.57 -9.45 2.59
N SER A 34 14.21 -10.58 2.32
CA SER A 34 15.01 -11.32 3.32
C SER A 34 16.19 -10.54 3.88
N ASP A 35 16.70 -9.56 3.14
CA ASP A 35 17.77 -8.64 3.56
C ASP A 35 17.27 -7.42 4.38
N ASN A 36 16.00 -7.46 4.83
CA ASN A 36 15.28 -6.36 5.51
C ASN A 36 15.05 -5.11 4.66
N THR A 37 15.28 -5.16 3.34
CA THR A 37 14.91 -4.05 2.46
C THR A 37 13.40 -4.00 2.27
N TYR A 38 12.81 -2.80 2.33
CA TYR A 38 11.40 -2.56 2.07
C TYR A 38 11.18 -1.89 0.72
N PHE A 39 10.04 -2.17 0.10
CA PHE A 39 9.62 -1.45 -1.10
C PHE A 39 8.10 -1.40 -1.19
N LEU A 40 7.61 -0.31 -1.79
CA LEU A 40 6.23 -0.12 -2.16
C LEU A 40 6.02 -0.56 -3.60
N HIS A 41 4.90 -1.21 -3.85
CA HIS A 41 4.34 -1.48 -5.16
C HIS A 41 3.00 -0.77 -5.24
N PHE A 42 2.88 0.12 -6.21
CA PHE A 42 1.66 0.85 -6.47
C PHE A 42 0.99 0.27 -7.71
N VAL A 43 -0.29 -0.08 -7.60
CA VAL A 43 -1.12 -0.56 -8.70
C VAL A 43 -2.32 0.38 -8.85
N PRO A 44 -2.37 1.20 -9.91
CA PRO A 44 -3.46 2.15 -10.10
C PRO A 44 -4.77 1.43 -10.42
N GLY A 45 -5.83 1.85 -9.74
CA GLY A 45 -7.21 1.52 -10.11
C GLY A 45 -7.84 2.66 -10.90
N LYS A 46 -9.16 2.87 -10.72
CA LYS A 46 -9.83 4.06 -11.25
C LYS A 46 -9.31 5.30 -10.52
N ILE A 47 -8.84 6.29 -11.28
CA ILE A 47 -8.27 7.53 -10.73
C ILE A 47 -9.40 8.49 -10.36
N THR A 48 -9.37 8.95 -9.11
CA THR A 48 -10.29 9.95 -8.56
C THR A 48 -9.54 10.91 -7.65
N ASP A 49 -10.13 12.07 -7.35
CA ASP A 49 -9.53 13.04 -6.44
C ASP A 49 -9.26 12.47 -5.05
N SER A 50 -10.12 11.55 -4.56
CA SER A 50 -9.85 10.87 -3.29
C SER A 50 -8.61 9.99 -3.39
N VAL A 51 -8.48 9.19 -4.45
CA VAL A 51 -7.29 8.35 -4.67
C VAL A 51 -6.03 9.21 -4.77
N ILE A 52 -6.05 10.30 -5.52
CA ILE A 52 -4.89 11.20 -5.67
C ILE A 52 -4.50 11.80 -4.32
N LYS A 53 -5.46 12.28 -3.52
CA LYS A 53 -5.20 12.84 -2.18
C LYS A 53 -4.70 11.79 -1.20
N ASN A 54 -5.16 10.54 -1.34
CA ASN A 54 -4.98 9.53 -0.33
C ASN A 54 -3.79 8.61 -0.54
N SER A 55 -3.43 8.32 -1.79
CA SER A 55 -2.36 7.40 -2.17
C SER A 55 -1.05 8.12 -2.49
N TYR A 56 -0.07 7.36 -2.96
CA TYR A 56 1.21 7.77 -3.54
C TYR A 56 1.13 7.98 -5.06
N TYR A 57 -0.06 8.23 -5.60
CA TYR A 57 -0.29 8.47 -7.02
C TYR A 57 0.76 9.39 -7.67
N GLU A 58 1.07 10.53 -7.04
CA GLU A 58 2.07 11.49 -7.56
C GLU A 58 3.49 10.93 -7.60
N LEU A 59 3.86 10.07 -6.64
CA LEU A 59 5.18 9.43 -6.60
C LEU A 59 5.39 8.48 -7.80
N PHE A 60 4.31 7.87 -8.26
CA PHE A 60 4.31 6.90 -9.36
C PHE A 60 3.80 7.47 -10.67
N ASN A 61 3.55 8.78 -10.76
CA ASN A 61 2.95 9.44 -11.94
C ASN A 61 1.64 8.78 -12.42
N GLY A 62 0.90 8.14 -11.52
CA GLY A 62 -0.31 7.39 -11.83
C GLY A 62 -0.13 6.08 -12.58
N GLU A 63 1.10 5.62 -12.77
CA GLU A 63 1.41 4.34 -13.41
C GLU A 63 1.73 3.27 -12.38
N GLU A 64 1.59 2.00 -12.76
CA GLU A 64 2.06 0.91 -11.91
C GLU A 64 3.58 0.98 -11.74
N GLY A 65 4.07 0.82 -10.51
CA GLY A 65 5.50 0.92 -10.27
C GLY A 65 5.94 0.50 -8.88
N PHE A 66 7.26 0.47 -8.71
CA PHE A 66 7.92 0.05 -7.48
C PHE A 66 8.92 1.10 -7.01
N CYS A 67 8.98 1.32 -5.70
CA CYS A 67 9.94 2.22 -5.09
C CYS A 67 10.49 1.63 -3.78
N TYR A 68 11.81 1.60 -3.65
CA TYR A 68 12.46 1.21 -2.40
C TYR A 68 12.30 2.30 -1.35
N ILE A 69 12.00 1.90 -0.12
CA ILE A 69 11.80 2.84 0.98
C ILE A 69 12.57 2.42 2.22
N ASP A 70 13.01 3.44 2.98
CA ASP A 70 13.70 3.25 4.25
C ASP A 70 12.75 2.79 5.36
N GLU A 71 13.28 2.08 6.36
CA GLU A 71 12.49 1.57 7.50
C GLU A 71 11.79 2.68 8.30
N LEU A 72 12.38 3.87 8.43
CA LEU A 72 11.72 5.02 9.06
C LEU A 72 10.48 5.47 8.28
N ILE A 73 10.55 5.41 6.94
CA ILE A 73 9.43 5.72 6.05
C ILE A 73 8.35 4.65 6.18
N VAL A 74 8.73 3.37 6.33
CA VAL A 74 7.78 2.26 6.55
C VAL A 74 6.91 2.49 7.78
N TYR A 75 7.51 2.89 8.90
CA TYR A 75 6.75 3.18 10.12
C TYR A 75 5.75 4.32 9.91
N ALA A 76 6.20 5.43 9.32
CA ALA A 76 5.35 6.59 9.02
C ALA A 76 4.21 6.21 8.06
N TYR A 77 4.52 5.44 7.02
CA TYR A 77 3.58 4.91 6.03
C TYR A 77 2.47 4.06 6.68
N LYS A 78 2.86 3.02 7.44
CA LYS A 78 1.92 2.14 8.14
C LYS A 78 1.01 2.92 9.10
N LYS A 79 1.58 3.87 9.85
CA LYS A 79 0.85 4.69 10.82
C LYS A 79 -0.15 5.63 10.14
N ARG A 80 0.27 6.33 9.08
CA ARG A 80 -0.59 7.23 8.29
C ARG A 80 -1.79 6.47 7.72
N ASN A 81 -1.54 5.34 7.06
CA ASN A 81 -2.62 4.59 6.40
C ASN A 81 -3.55 3.88 7.40
N SER A 82 -3.01 3.39 8.53
CA SER A 82 -3.86 2.88 9.61
C SER A 82 -4.76 3.96 10.23
N TYR A 83 -4.29 5.21 10.32
CA TYR A 83 -5.12 6.32 10.75
C TYR A 83 -6.20 6.65 9.71
N LYS A 84 -5.83 6.70 8.42
CA LYS A 84 -6.80 6.94 7.34
C LYS A 84 -7.89 5.88 7.29
N ALA A 85 -7.55 4.60 7.43
CA ALA A 85 -8.56 3.53 7.46
C ALA A 85 -9.55 3.65 8.64
N LYS A 86 -9.16 4.32 9.73
CA LYS A 86 -10.06 4.58 10.87
C LYS A 86 -10.97 5.79 10.64
N VAL A 87 -10.46 6.83 9.99
CA VAL A 87 -11.18 8.11 9.79
C VAL A 87 -12.02 8.10 8.51
N TYR A 88 -11.49 7.51 7.45
CA TYR A 88 -12.06 7.44 6.10
C TYR A 88 -12.31 5.98 5.72
N PHE A 89 -13.01 5.24 6.58
CA PHE A 89 -13.20 3.79 6.46
C PHE A 89 -13.95 3.35 5.18
N GLU A 90 -14.67 4.25 4.53
CA GLU A 90 -15.33 4.01 3.24
C GLU A 90 -14.39 4.21 2.04
N GLU A 91 -13.28 4.92 2.23
CA GLU A 91 -12.32 5.27 1.19
C GLU A 91 -10.99 4.52 1.31
N VAL A 92 -10.65 4.02 2.51
CA VAL A 92 -9.37 3.37 2.78
C VAL A 92 -9.55 2.10 3.60
N GLU A 93 -9.03 0.99 3.10
CA GLU A 93 -8.91 -0.29 3.82
C GLU A 93 -7.44 -0.64 3.98
N VAL A 94 -7.08 -1.16 5.14
CA VAL A 94 -5.72 -1.60 5.47
C VAL A 94 -5.75 -3.06 5.89
N ILE A 95 -4.84 -3.86 5.35
CA ILE A 95 -4.63 -5.25 5.74
C ILE A 95 -3.21 -5.38 6.28
N GLY A 96 -3.11 -5.64 7.59
CA GLY A 96 -1.86 -5.92 8.27
C GLY A 96 -1.52 -7.41 8.20
N TRP A 97 -0.66 -7.80 7.27
CA TRP A 97 -0.28 -9.20 7.06
C TRP A 97 0.63 -9.77 8.17
N GLU A 98 1.32 -8.90 8.91
CA GLU A 98 2.12 -9.27 10.10
C GLU A 98 1.27 -9.88 11.22
N ILE A 99 -0.02 -9.54 11.32
CA ILE A 99 -0.93 -10.05 12.35
C ILE A 99 -1.44 -11.46 12.00
N PHE A 100 -1.61 -11.76 10.71
CA PHE A 100 -2.15 -13.03 10.24
C PHE A 100 -1.23 -14.24 10.47
N ARG A 101 0.09 -14.03 10.68
CA ARG A 101 1.05 -15.11 10.93
C ARG A 101 1.22 -15.53 12.39
N ARG A 102 0.65 -14.79 13.36
CA ARG A 102 0.69 -15.21 14.77
C ARG A 102 -0.46 -16.14 15.18
N ALA A 103 -1.36 -16.46 14.26
CA ALA A 103 -2.55 -17.27 14.50
C ALA A 103 -2.54 -18.64 13.80
N ILE A 104 -1.40 -19.08 13.25
CA ILE A 104 -1.21 -20.41 12.62
C ILE A 104 -0.05 -21.12 13.29
#